data_AF-A0A7C5LSX5-F1
#
_entry.id   AF-A0A7C5LSX5-F1
#
_cell.length_a   1.000
_cell.length_b   1.000
_cell.length_c   1.000
_cell.angle_alpha   90.00
_cell.angle_beta   90.00
_cell.angle_gamma   90.00
#
_symmetry.space_group_name_H-M   'P 1'
#
loop_
_entity.id
_entity.type
_entity.pdbx_description
1 polymer ?
#
loop_
_entity_poly.entity_id
_entity_poly.type
_entity_poly.pdbx_seq_one_letter_code
_entity_poly.pdbx_strand_id
1 'polypeptide(L)'
;MGMMLDLRLLGGFRLVFGDAPVTAIDSPRLQSLIAYLALHRDAPQPRRQIAYLLWPDSEEAQARTNLRNLLHHLRHALPEAERFVHLEGTTIQWVPDAPCTIDVLAFERAAQAGALQEAL
;
A
#
# COMPACT_ATOMS: atom_id res chain seq x y z
N MET A 1 -17.36 14.41 -5.97
CA MET A 1 -16.86 13.03 -6.14
C MET A 1 -15.37 13.05 -5.93
N GLY A 2 -14.88 12.41 -4.86
CA GLY A 2 -13.43 12.25 -4.69
C GLY A 2 -12.92 11.21 -5.68
N MET A 3 -11.72 11.42 -6.23
CA MET A 3 -11.06 10.42 -7.08
C MET A 3 -10.79 9.13 -6.28
N MET A 4 -10.89 7.99 -6.96
CA MET A 4 -10.70 6.63 -6.43
C MET A 4 -9.32 6.10 -6.83
N LEU A 5 -8.70 5.30 -5.99
CA LEU A 5 -7.45 4.62 -6.27
C LEU A 5 -7.72 3.19 -6.76
N ASP A 6 -7.04 2.74 -7.82
CA ASP A 6 -7.07 1.34 -8.26
C ASP A 6 -5.67 0.75 -8.11
N LEU A 7 -5.54 -0.23 -7.21
CA LEU A 7 -4.32 -0.96 -6.91
C LEU A 7 -4.43 -2.37 -7.49
N ARG A 8 -3.56 -2.68 -8.45
CA ARG A 8 -3.39 -4.03 -8.99
C ARG A 8 -2.09 -4.63 -8.49
N LEU A 9 -2.17 -5.84 -7.95
CA LEU A 9 -1.05 -6.63 -7.46
C LEU A 9 -0.97 -7.98 -8.18
N LEU A 10 -2.06 -8.44 -8.80
CA LEU A 10 -2.08 -9.66 -9.60
C LEU A 10 -1.51 -9.35 -11.01
N GLY A 11 -0.43 -10.03 -11.38
CA GLY A 11 0.26 -9.77 -12.65
C GLY A 11 1.26 -8.60 -12.63
N GLY A 12 1.52 -8.03 -11.45
CA GLY A 12 2.49 -6.95 -11.23
C GLY A 12 1.88 -5.75 -10.51
N PHE A 13 2.75 -4.85 -10.02
CA PHE A 13 2.30 -3.64 -9.34
C PHE A 13 1.82 -2.60 -10.36
N ARG A 14 0.57 -2.17 -10.23
CA ARG A 14 0.03 -1.00 -10.94
C ARG A 14 -0.83 -0.17 -10.00
N LEU A 15 -0.67 1.14 -10.07
CA LEU A 15 -1.44 2.09 -9.29
C LEU A 15 -2.02 3.17 -10.21
N VAL A 16 -3.33 3.37 -10.15
CA VAL A 16 -4.06 4.38 -10.92
C VAL A 16 -4.85 5.24 -9.94
N PHE A 17 -4.83 6.56 -10.13
CA PHE A 17 -5.62 7.51 -9.35
C PHE A 17 -6.57 8.26 -10.27
N GLY A 18 -7.87 8.04 -10.09
CA GLY A 18 -8.87 8.39 -11.10
C GLY A 18 -8.59 7.61 -12.39
N ASP A 19 -8.26 8.32 -13.47
CA ASP A 19 -7.90 7.73 -14.77
C ASP A 19 -6.40 7.83 -15.07
N ALA A 20 -5.59 8.37 -14.15
CA ALA A 20 -4.18 8.64 -14.37
C ALA A 20 -3.28 7.60 -13.67
N PRO A 21 -2.32 6.98 -14.38
CA PRO A 21 -1.34 6.10 -13.74
C PRO A 21 -0.43 6.90 -12.79
N VAL A 22 -0.19 6.37 -11.59
CA VAL A 22 0.72 6.97 -10.61
C VAL A 22 2.14 6.46 -10.86
N THR A 23 2.87 7.11 -11.77
CA THR A 23 4.21 6.65 -12.21
C THR A 23 5.34 6.98 -11.24
N ALA A 24 5.11 7.88 -10.28
CA ALA A 24 6.10 8.24 -9.26
C ALA A 24 6.36 7.11 -8.23
N ILE A 25 5.53 6.06 -8.24
CA ILE A 25 5.71 4.84 -7.43
C ILE A 25 6.50 3.81 -8.25
N ASP A 26 7.77 4.13 -8.53
CA ASP A 26 8.66 3.34 -9.40
C ASP A 26 9.64 2.44 -8.63
N SER A 27 9.89 2.74 -7.36
CA SER A 27 10.77 1.96 -6.49
C SER A 27 10.10 0.65 -6.04
N PRO A 28 10.74 -0.53 -6.22
CA PRO A 28 10.22 -1.80 -5.73
C PRO A 28 9.92 -1.80 -4.23
N ARG A 29 10.69 -1.03 -3.45
CA ARG A 29 10.50 -0.91 -2.01
C ARG A 29 9.26 -0.09 -1.66
N LEU A 30 9.00 0.98 -2.41
CA LEU A 30 7.80 1.80 -2.24
C LEU A 30 6.54 1.04 -2.65
N GLN A 31 6.63 0.28 -3.75
CA GLN A 31 5.59 -0.65 -4.18
C GLN A 31 5.29 -1.71 -3.12
N SER A 32 6.33 -2.32 -2.54
CA SER A 32 6.21 -3.30 -1.46
C SER A 32 5.57 -2.70 -0.21
N LEU A 33 5.91 -1.47 0.16
CA LEU A 33 5.27 -0.78 1.29
C LEU A 33 3.77 -0.58 1.05
N ILE A 34 3.37 -0.08 -0.12
CA ILE A 34 1.96 0.16 -0.46
C ILE A 34 1.19 -1.16 -0.47
N ALA A 35 1.73 -2.18 -1.14
CA ALA A 35 1.11 -3.51 -1.20
C ALA A 35 0.94 -4.09 0.21
N TYR A 36 1.99 -4.01 1.05
CA TYR A 36 1.93 -4.51 2.41
C TYR A 36 0.83 -3.82 3.23
N LEU A 37 0.77 -2.49 3.20
CA LEU A 37 -0.24 -1.72 3.93
C LEU A 37 -1.67 -2.01 3.45
N ALA A 38 -1.86 -2.08 2.14
CA ALA A 38 -3.16 -2.35 1.53
C ALA A 38 -3.69 -3.75 1.90
N LEU A 39 -2.81 -4.76 1.92
CA LEU A 39 -3.14 -6.13 2.31
C LEU A 39 -3.34 -6.30 3.83
N HIS A 40 -2.78 -5.42 4.66
CA HIS A 40 -2.92 -5.42 6.12
C HIS A 40 -3.79 -4.26 6.64
N ARG A 41 -4.75 -3.80 5.83
CA ARG A 41 -5.56 -2.60 6.08
C ARG A 41 -6.43 -2.65 7.34
N ASP A 42 -6.74 -3.85 7.83
CA ASP A 42 -7.66 -4.04 8.96
C ASP A 42 -7.05 -3.65 10.31
N ALA A 43 -5.74 -3.35 10.37
CA ALA A 43 -5.07 -2.92 11.60
C ALA A 43 -3.90 -1.95 11.35
N PRO A 44 -3.61 -1.03 12.30
CA PRO A 44 -2.37 -0.25 12.27
C PRO A 44 -1.13 -1.14 12.33
N GLN A 45 -0.15 -0.86 11.47
CA GLN A 45 1.09 -1.62 11.36
C GLN A 45 2.26 -0.91 12.06
N PRO A 46 3.00 -1.56 12.97
CA PRO A 46 4.14 -0.93 13.63
C PRO A 46 5.24 -0.55 12.64
N ARG A 47 5.73 0.70 12.73
CA ARG A 47 6.86 1.20 11.93
C ARG A 47 8.10 0.31 12.05
N ARG A 48 8.37 -0.20 13.25
CA ARG A 48 9.50 -1.10 13.49
C ARG A 48 9.37 -2.39 12.67
N GLN A 49 8.18 -2.99 12.65
CA GLN A 49 7.91 -4.23 11.91
C GLN A 49 8.07 -4.01 10.40
N ILE A 50 7.49 -2.93 9.86
CA ILE A 50 7.62 -2.60 8.45
C ILE A 50 9.09 -2.35 8.09
N ALA A 51 9.85 -1.65 8.94
CA ALA A 51 11.27 -1.40 8.70
C ALA A 51 12.07 -2.72 8.58
N TYR A 52 11.86 -3.66 9.49
CA TYR A 52 12.54 -4.97 9.43
C TYR A 52 12.10 -5.81 8.23
N LEU A 53 10.80 -5.80 7.90
CA LEU A 53 10.27 -6.54 6.76
C LEU A 53 10.84 -6.01 5.43
N LEU A 54 10.98 -4.68 5.32
CA LEU A 54 11.50 -4.03 4.13
C LEU A 54 13.03 -3.99 4.06
N TRP A 55 13.76 -4.13 5.17
CA TRP A 55 15.23 -4.14 5.19
C TRP A 55 15.75 -5.19 6.18
N PRO A 56 15.61 -6.50 5.87
CA PRO A 56 15.96 -7.57 6.81
C PRO A 56 17.47 -7.61 7.12
N ASP A 57 18.31 -7.18 6.18
CA ASP A 57 19.76 -7.21 6.30
C ASP A 57 20.38 -5.92 6.87
N SER A 58 19.54 -4.93 7.23
CA SER A 58 20.00 -3.67 7.80
C SER A 58 19.97 -3.69 9.32
N GLU A 59 20.93 -3.00 9.94
CA GLU A 59 20.84 -2.68 11.37
C GLU A 59 19.58 -1.87 11.69
N GLU A 60 19.04 -2.01 12.90
CA GLU A 60 17.75 -1.41 13.29
C GLU A 60 17.70 0.11 13.01
N ALA A 61 18.75 0.83 13.38
CA ALA A 61 18.81 2.29 13.21
C ALA A 61 18.75 2.68 11.73
N GLN A 62 19.43 1.92 10.86
CA GLN A 62 19.43 2.14 9.42
C GLN A 62 18.07 1.78 8.81
N ALA A 63 17.47 0.64 9.17
CA ALA A 63 16.15 0.23 8.68
C ALA A 63 15.07 1.28 9.01
N ARG A 64 15.07 1.83 10.24
CA ARG A 64 14.15 2.91 10.63
C ARG A 64 14.38 4.19 9.85
N THR A 65 15.64 4.54 9.58
CA THR A 65 15.99 5.71 8.76
C THR A 65 15.51 5.53 7.33
N ASN A 66 15.73 4.35 6.74
CA ASN A 66 15.27 4.03 5.40
C ASN A 66 13.74 4.09 5.31
N LEU A 67 13.03 3.55 6.31
CA LEU A 67 11.57 3.63 6.35
C LEU A 67 11.08 5.08 6.38
N ARG A 68 11.68 5.93 7.22
CA ARG A 68 11.31 7.35 7.29
C ARG A 68 11.48 8.06 5.94
N ASN A 69 12.57 7.80 5.24
CA ASN A 69 12.80 8.34 3.90
C ASN A 69 11.78 7.80 2.88
N LEU A 70 11.45 6.51 2.96
CA LEU A 70 10.46 5.88 2.09
C LEU A 70 9.05 6.45 2.32
N LEU A 71 8.66 6.70 3.57
CA LEU A 71 7.38 7.34 3.90
C LEU A 71 7.31 8.80 3.45
N HIS A 72 8.43 9.52 3.53
CA HIS A 72 8.51 10.86 2.97
C HIS A 72 8.29 10.81 1.45
N HIS A 73 8.95 9.87 0.76
CA HIS A 73 8.73 9.68 -0.68
C HIS A 73 7.27 9.32 -1.01
N LEU A 74 6.67 8.40 -0.25
CA LEU A 74 5.26 8.00 -0.40
C LEU A 74 4.32 9.21 -0.37
N ARG A 75 4.50 10.12 0.60
CA ARG A 75 3.66 11.32 0.76
C ARG A 75 3.69 12.26 -0.45
N HIS A 76 4.80 12.28 -1.19
CA HIS A 76 4.95 13.14 -2.37
C HIS A 76 4.60 12.43 -3.67
N ALA A 77 4.79 11.12 -3.73
CA ALA A 77 4.55 10.33 -4.94
C ALA A 77 3.10 9.87 -5.10
N LEU A 78 2.36 9.70 -4.00
CA LEU A 78 0.95 9.30 -4.01
C LEU A 78 0.05 10.55 -3.94
N PRO A 79 -0.77 10.83 -4.98
CA PRO A 79 -1.75 11.90 -4.93
C PRO A 79 -2.71 11.72 -3.74
N GLU A 80 -2.92 12.80 -3.00
CA GLU A 80 -3.79 12.80 -1.81
C GLU A 80 -3.44 11.68 -0.81
N ALA A 81 -2.14 11.40 -0.61
CA ALA A 81 -1.64 10.28 0.20
C ALA A 81 -2.33 10.11 1.56
N GLU A 82 -2.67 11.21 2.23
CA GLU A 82 -3.32 11.20 3.55
C GLU A 82 -4.75 10.60 3.52
N ARG A 83 -5.40 10.53 2.36
CA ARG A 83 -6.69 9.81 2.20
C ARG A 83 -6.54 8.29 2.19
N PHE A 84 -5.33 7.79 1.94
CA PHE A 84 -5.05 6.37 1.75
C PHE A 84 -4.18 5.78 2.86
N VAL A 85 -3.26 6.59 3.42
CA VAL A 85 -2.31 6.13 4.43
C VAL A 85 -2.22 7.14 5.57
N HIS A 86 -2.56 6.68 6.78
CA HIS A 86 -2.35 7.42 8.03
C HIS A 86 -0.98 7.10 8.62
N LEU A 87 -0.27 8.15 9.04
CA LEU A 87 1.03 8.07 9.70
C LEU A 87 0.88 8.57 11.14
N GLU A 88 0.66 7.67 12.09
CA GLU A 88 0.37 8.02 13.48
C GLU A 88 1.47 7.52 14.42
N GLY A 89 2.18 8.42 15.10
CA GLY A 89 3.14 8.04 16.14
C GLY A 89 4.14 6.96 15.71
N THR A 90 3.95 5.73 16.19
CA THR A 90 4.79 4.55 15.89
C THR A 90 4.17 3.57 14.90
N THR A 91 3.00 3.87 14.34
CA THR A 91 2.27 3.02 13.39
C THR A 91 2.04 3.70 12.05
N ILE A 92 1.72 2.87 11.05
CA ILE A 92 1.28 3.26 9.72
C ILE A 92 0.03 2.43 9.41
N GLN A 93 -1.03 3.04 8.94
CA GLN A 93 -2.26 2.31 8.63
C GLN A 93 -2.77 2.69 7.24
N TRP A 94 -3.18 1.68 6.47
CA TRP A 94 -4.03 1.93 5.30
C TRP A 94 -5.41 2.35 5.77
N VAL A 95 -5.94 3.46 5.28
CA VAL A 95 -7.24 3.98 5.71
C VAL A 95 -8.32 2.96 5.35
N PRO A 96 -9.07 2.40 6.32
CA PRO A 96 -10.02 1.32 6.06
C PRO A 96 -11.06 1.70 5.00
N ASP A 97 -11.68 2.87 5.13
CA ASP A 97 -12.71 3.32 4.18
C ASP A 97 -12.16 4.19 3.05
N ALA A 98 -10.87 4.05 2.73
CA ALA A 98 -10.29 4.72 1.59
C ALA A 98 -11.04 4.29 0.31
N PRO A 99 -11.37 5.23 -0.60
CA PRO A 99 -11.97 4.91 -1.88
C PRO A 99 -10.90 4.26 -2.77
N CYS A 100 -10.69 2.96 -2.58
CA CYS A 100 -9.66 2.17 -3.22
C CYS A 100 -10.21 0.79 -3.64
N THR A 101 -9.92 0.37 -4.86
CA THR A 101 -10.07 -1.02 -5.31
C THR A 101 -8.74 -1.74 -5.23
N ILE A 102 -8.75 -2.96 -4.70
CA ILE A 102 -7.57 -3.84 -4.59
C ILE A 102 -7.96 -5.18 -5.21
N ASP A 103 -7.32 -5.54 -6.33
CA ASP A 103 -7.65 -6.75 -7.09
C ASP A 103 -7.52 -8.05 -6.27
N VAL A 104 -6.51 -8.15 -5.41
CA VAL A 104 -6.33 -9.30 -4.50
C VAL A 104 -7.54 -9.47 -3.58
N LEU A 105 -8.08 -8.38 -3.02
CA LEU A 105 -9.25 -8.45 -2.14
C LEU A 105 -10.54 -8.77 -2.92
N ALA A 106 -10.63 -8.36 -4.19
CA ALA A 106 -11.73 -8.78 -5.06
C ALA A 106 -11.65 -10.27 -5.37
N PHE A 107 -10.44 -10.76 -5.68
CA PHE A 107 -10.16 -12.16 -5.93
C PHE A 107 -10.45 -13.05 -4.71
N GLU A 108 -9.97 -12.68 -3.52
CA GLU A 108 -10.22 -13.43 -2.28
C GLU A 108 -11.72 -13.54 -1.97
N ARG A 109 -12.48 -12.45 -2.13
CA ARG A 109 -13.94 -12.46 -1.94
C ARG A 109 -14.63 -13.38 -2.95
N ALA A 110 -14.25 -13.32 -4.22
CA ALA A 110 -14.83 -14.18 -5.25
C ALA A 110 -14.49 -15.66 -5.05
N ALA A 111 -13.26 -15.97 -4.62
CA ALA A 111 -12.85 -17.32 -4.27
C ALA A 111 -13.66 -17.88 -3.10
N GLN A 112 -13.89 -17.08 -2.05
CA GLN A 112 -14.72 -17.46 -0.90
C GLN A 112 -16.20 -17.65 -1.28
N ALA A 113 -16.71 -16.88 -2.23
CA ALA A 113 -18.08 -16.98 -2.72
C ALA A 113 -18.29 -18.11 -3.76
N GLY A 114 -17.24 -18.80 -4.19
CA GLY A 114 -17.32 -19.81 -5.27
C GLY A 114 -17.56 -19.22 -6.67
N ALA A 115 -17.35 -17.91 -6.84
CA ALA A 115 -17.64 -17.15 -8.06
C ALA A 115 -16.36 -16.67 -8.77
N LEU A 116 -15.37 -17.57 -8.92
CA LEU A 116 -14.04 -17.23 -9.45
C LEU A 116 -14.08 -16.66 -10.89
N GLN A 117 -15.16 -16.89 -11.64
CA GLN A 117 -15.31 -16.41 -13.02
C GLN A 117 -15.52 -14.89 -13.15
N GLU A 118 -15.85 -14.17 -12.06
CA GLU A 118 -16.16 -12.73 -12.10
C GLU A 118 -14.99 -11.82 -11.64
N ALA A 119 -13.84 -12.39 -11.27
CA ALA A 119 -12.78 -11.69 -10.52
C ALA A 119 -11.45 -11.45 -11.28
N LEU A 120 -11.38 -11.79 -12.56
CA LEU A 120 -10.24 -11.53 -13.45
C LEU A 120 -10.52 -10.28 -14.31
#